data_AF-A0A5C8UZY5-F1
#
_entry.id   AF-A0A5C8UZY5-F1
#
_cell.length_a   1.000
_cell.length_b   1.000
_cell.length_c   1.000
_cell.angle_alpha   90.00
_cell.angle_beta   90.00
_cell.angle_gamma   90.00
#
_symmetry.space_group_name_H-M   'P 1'
#
loop_
_entity.id
_entity.type
_entity.pdbx_description
1 polymer ?
#
loop_
_entity_poly.entity_id
_entity_poly.type
_entity_poly.pdbx_seq_one_letter_code
_entity_poly.pdbx_strand_id
1 'polypeptide(L)'
;YRQRETTPVIHAAALKGWGDWLPVAWPHDGLQHDKGSGKTLASQYRAQGLNLLPEHATFEDGGYGFEAGISDMLTRMQTGRWKVFSTCGEWFDEFRLFHREKGLVVKERDDVLSSSRIASMMLRNAITKPKRGSWSTATWDVA
;
A
#
# COMPACT_ATOMS: atom_id res chain seq x y z
N TYR A 1 -3.44 9.39 -1.01
CA TYR A 1 -3.14 10.04 -2.29
C TYR A 1 -3.94 9.32 -3.33
N ARG A 2 -5.06 9.91 -3.75
CA ARG A 2 -5.78 9.48 -4.94
C ARG A 2 -5.36 10.40 -6.08
N GLN A 3 -5.07 9.82 -7.25
CA GLN A 3 -4.89 10.61 -8.46
C GLN A 3 -5.39 9.83 -9.67
N ARG A 4 -6.25 10.47 -10.46
CA ARG A 4 -6.83 9.87 -11.67
C ARG A 4 -5.93 10.10 -12.87
N GLU A 5 -6.07 9.22 -13.88
CA GLU A 5 -5.49 9.39 -15.22
C GLU A 5 -3.99 9.71 -15.22
N THR A 6 -3.26 9.09 -14.29
CA THR A 6 -1.84 9.38 -14.06
C THR A 6 -0.99 8.15 -14.28
N THR A 7 0.21 8.36 -14.81
CA THR A 7 1.16 7.28 -15.10
C THR A 7 1.91 6.81 -13.84
N PRO A 8 2.41 5.56 -13.82
CA PRO A 8 3.23 5.08 -12.70
C PRO A 8 4.44 5.96 -12.37
N VAL A 9 5.01 6.67 -13.37
CA VAL A 9 6.14 7.59 -13.19
C VAL A 9 5.77 8.74 -12.25
N ILE A 10 4.69 9.46 -12.57
CA ILE A 10 4.21 10.60 -11.78
C ILE A 10 3.72 10.13 -10.41
N HIS A 11 2.99 9.00 -10.38
CA HIS A 11 2.47 8.45 -9.13
C HIS A 11 3.60 8.02 -8.20
N ALA A 12 4.61 7.30 -8.69
CA ALA A 12 5.77 6.91 -7.90
C ALA A 12 6.56 8.13 -7.39
N ALA A 13 6.73 9.18 -8.20
CA ALA A 13 7.41 10.39 -7.77
C ALA A 13 6.71 11.08 -6.58
N ALA A 14 5.37 11.15 -6.59
CA ALA A 14 4.61 11.70 -5.47
C ALA A 14 4.77 10.87 -4.18
N LEU A 15 4.73 9.54 -4.29
CA LEU A 15 4.84 8.63 -3.14
C LEU A 15 6.25 8.63 -2.53
N LYS A 16 7.30 8.72 -3.36
CA LYS A 16 8.69 8.78 -2.90
C LYS A 16 8.97 9.98 -1.99
N GLY A 17 8.24 11.08 -2.17
CA GLY A 17 8.29 12.23 -1.26
C GLY A 17 7.96 11.91 0.21
N TRP A 18 7.26 10.80 0.48
CA TRP A 18 6.97 10.34 1.85
C TRP A 18 8.14 9.58 2.48
N GLY A 19 9.06 9.07 1.66
CA GLY A 19 10.27 8.38 2.06
C GLY A 19 10.50 7.09 1.28
N ASP A 20 11.60 7.04 0.54
CA ASP A 20 12.00 5.87 -0.28
C ASP A 20 12.23 4.57 0.53
N TRP A 21 12.36 4.69 1.85
CA TRP A 21 12.52 3.56 2.76
C TRP A 21 11.21 2.83 3.06
N LEU A 22 10.06 3.43 2.77
CA LEU A 22 8.75 2.88 3.13
C LEU A 22 8.43 1.62 2.31
N PRO A 23 8.14 0.48 2.94
CA PRO A 23 7.65 -0.69 2.23
C PRO A 23 6.25 -0.42 1.67
N VAL A 24 6.05 -0.69 0.38
CA VAL A 24 4.78 -0.45 -0.32
C VAL A 24 4.09 -1.77 -0.62
N ALA A 25 2.97 -2.02 0.06
CA ALA A 25 2.05 -3.11 -0.27
C ALA A 25 1.29 -2.80 -1.55
N TRP A 26 1.00 -3.83 -2.34
CA TRP A 26 0.32 -3.70 -3.63
C TRP A 26 -0.64 -4.88 -3.87
N PRO A 27 -1.78 -4.66 -4.54
CA PRO A 27 -2.79 -5.71 -4.73
C PRO A 27 -2.36 -6.73 -5.79
N HIS A 28 -3.02 -7.89 -5.81
CA HIS A 28 -2.82 -8.92 -6.83
C HIS A 28 -2.96 -8.37 -8.27
N ASP A 29 -3.81 -7.37 -8.49
CA ASP A 29 -3.99 -6.71 -9.78
C ASP A 29 -2.71 -6.06 -10.33
N GLY A 30 -1.70 -5.82 -9.49
CA GLY A 30 -0.39 -5.38 -9.94
C GLY A 30 0.36 -6.37 -10.83
N LEU A 31 -0.08 -7.64 -10.88
CA LEU A 31 0.41 -8.68 -11.80
C LEU A 31 -0.19 -8.56 -13.20
N GLN A 32 -1.24 -7.76 -13.38
CA GLN A 32 -1.80 -7.54 -14.71
C GLN A 32 -0.77 -6.86 -15.61
N HIS A 33 -0.69 -7.35 -16.85
CA HIS A 33 0.20 -6.81 -17.86
C HIS A 33 -0.48 -5.64 -18.56
N ASP A 34 0.24 -4.52 -18.65
CA ASP A 34 -0.19 -3.45 -19.53
C ASP A 34 -0.04 -3.89 -20.99
N LYS A 35 -1.08 -3.62 -21.79
CA LYS A 35 -1.19 -4.07 -23.18
C LYS A 35 -0.10 -3.47 -24.08
N GLY A 36 0.47 -2.32 -23.73
CA GLY A 36 1.52 -1.66 -24.51
C GLY A 36 2.93 -2.13 -24.17
N SER A 37 3.26 -2.23 -22.88
CA SER A 37 4.64 -2.50 -22.43
C SER A 37 4.99 -3.97 -22.23
N GLY A 38 4.00 -4.86 -22.11
CA GLY A 38 4.23 -6.27 -21.77
C GLY A 38 4.83 -6.47 -20.37
N LYS A 39 4.80 -5.42 -19.54
CA LYS A 39 5.32 -5.41 -18.16
C LYS A 39 4.16 -5.36 -17.19
N THR A 40 4.28 -6.08 -16.08
CA THR A 40 3.30 -6.00 -14.99
C THR A 40 3.30 -4.60 -14.38
N LEU A 41 2.15 -4.12 -13.91
CA LEU A 41 2.07 -2.81 -13.27
C LEU A 41 3.04 -2.68 -12.09
N ALA A 42 3.18 -3.74 -11.28
CA ALA A 42 4.16 -3.78 -10.18
C ALA A 42 5.61 -3.59 -10.66
N SER A 43 5.99 -4.21 -11.79
CA SER A 43 7.33 -4.03 -12.35
C SER A 43 7.57 -2.60 -12.84
N GLN A 44 6.53 -1.92 -13.35
CA GLN A 44 6.62 -0.52 -13.77
C GLN A 44 6.88 0.39 -12.57
N TYR A 45 6.16 0.19 -11.46
CA TYR A 45 6.41 0.96 -10.23
C TYR A 45 7.78 0.67 -9.61
N ARG A 46 8.24 -0.59 -9.62
CA ARG A 46 9.61 -0.95 -9.17
C ARG A 46 10.68 -0.26 -10.01
N ALA A 47 10.48 -0.17 -11.32
CA ALA A 47 11.40 0.54 -12.22
C ALA A 47 11.51 2.05 -11.90
N GLN A 48 10.53 2.63 -11.22
CA GLN A 48 10.58 4.03 -10.73
C GLN A 48 11.28 4.19 -9.37
N GLY A 49 11.80 3.10 -8.81
CA GLY A 49 12.48 3.08 -7.51
C GLY A 49 11.53 3.06 -6.31
N LEU A 50 10.25 2.71 -6.51
CA LEU A 50 9.33 2.54 -5.39
C LEU A 50 9.61 1.19 -4.70
N ASN A 51 9.76 1.20 -3.37
CA ASN A 51 10.08 0.02 -2.56
C ASN A 51 8.86 -0.91 -2.39
N LEU A 52 8.38 -1.48 -3.49
CA LEU A 52 7.30 -2.47 -3.47
C LEU A 52 7.77 -3.72 -2.74
N LEU A 53 6.90 -4.27 -1.90
CA LEU A 53 7.10 -5.60 -1.34
C LEU A 53 7.31 -6.64 -2.46
N PRO A 54 8.08 -7.71 -2.22
CA PRO A 54 8.37 -8.71 -3.27
C PRO A 54 7.10 -9.35 -3.82
N GLU A 55 6.14 -9.60 -2.93
CA GLU A 55 4.88 -10.27 -3.23
C GLU A 55 3.70 -9.29 -3.09
N HIS A 56 2.60 -9.63 -3.76
CA HIS A 56 1.34 -8.92 -3.61
C HIS A 56 0.76 -9.14 -2.21
N ALA A 57 -0.18 -8.30 -1.82
CA ALA A 57 -0.74 -8.34 -0.47
C ALA A 57 -1.54 -9.62 -0.20
N THR A 58 -1.17 -10.30 0.87
CA THR A 58 -1.79 -11.51 1.41
C THR A 58 -1.92 -11.41 2.92
N PHE A 59 -2.85 -12.14 3.52
CA PHE A 59 -2.88 -12.43 4.95
C PHE A 59 -1.77 -13.41 5.33
N GLU A 60 -1.60 -13.66 6.63
CA GLU A 60 -0.58 -14.57 7.15
C GLU A 60 -0.75 -16.02 6.67
N ASP A 61 -1.99 -16.42 6.38
CA ASP A 61 -2.33 -17.73 5.80
C ASP A 61 -2.13 -17.81 4.28
N GLY A 62 -1.65 -16.73 3.65
CA GLY A 62 -1.47 -16.61 2.20
C GLY A 62 -2.75 -16.24 1.43
N GLY A 63 -3.90 -16.17 2.10
CA GLY A 63 -5.15 -15.74 1.47
C GLY A 63 -5.15 -14.26 1.11
N TYR A 64 -5.95 -13.85 0.12
CA TYR A 64 -6.11 -12.44 -0.26
C TYR A 64 -7.60 -12.06 -0.43
N GLY A 65 -8.47 -12.77 0.27
CA GLY A 65 -9.93 -12.63 0.16
C GLY A 65 -10.41 -11.20 0.45
N PHE A 66 -11.25 -10.68 -0.46
CA PHE A 66 -11.77 -9.32 -0.37
C PHE A 66 -12.55 -9.07 0.93
N GLU A 67 -13.52 -9.95 1.21
CA GLU A 67 -14.40 -9.88 2.39
C GLU A 67 -13.64 -10.04 3.71
N ALA A 68 -12.61 -10.89 3.74
CA ALA A 68 -11.75 -11.03 4.91
C ALA A 68 -11.05 -9.71 5.26
N GLY A 69 -10.58 -8.96 4.26
CA GLY A 69 -9.97 -7.64 4.48
C GLY A 69 -10.95 -6.60 5.00
N ILE A 70 -12.18 -6.60 4.51
CA ILE A 70 -13.23 -5.71 5.02
C ILE A 70 -13.58 -6.06 6.47
N SER A 71 -13.69 -7.36 6.79
CA SER A 71 -13.98 -7.83 8.16
C SER A 71 -12.88 -7.46 9.16
N ASP A 72 -11.60 -7.61 8.79
CA ASP A 72 -10.47 -7.20 9.64
C ASP A 72 -10.44 -5.68 9.85
N MET A 73 -10.62 -4.89 8.77
CA MET A 73 -10.71 -3.43 8.88
C MET A 73 -11.85 -3.01 9.81
N LEU A 74 -13.06 -3.54 9.63
CA LEU A 74 -14.22 -3.22 10.46
C LEU A 74 -13.96 -3.58 11.92
N THR A 75 -13.39 -4.76 12.18
CA THR A 75 -13.05 -5.21 13.53
C THR A 75 -12.05 -4.25 14.19
N ARG A 76 -11.04 -3.78 13.45
CA ARG A 76 -10.09 -2.77 13.95
C ARG A 76 -10.76 -1.43 14.23
N MET A 77 -11.72 -1.01 13.41
CA MET A 77 -12.49 0.21 13.65
C MET A 77 -13.34 0.10 14.93
N GLN A 78 -14.12 -0.98 15.07
CA GLN A 78 -14.98 -1.22 16.23
C GLN A 78 -14.19 -1.35 17.54
N THR A 79 -12.99 -1.94 17.48
CA THR A 79 -12.09 -2.06 18.64
C THR A 79 -11.21 -0.82 18.85
N GLY A 80 -11.38 0.22 18.05
CA GLY A 80 -10.61 1.47 18.18
C GLY A 80 -9.13 1.36 17.79
N ARG A 81 -8.72 0.28 17.12
CA ARG A 81 -7.35 0.06 16.61
C ARG A 81 -7.12 0.63 15.21
N TRP A 82 -8.18 1.04 14.52
CA TRP A 82 -8.09 1.79 13.27
C TRP A 82 -8.31 3.28 13.53
N LYS A 83 -7.31 4.10 13.20
CA LYS A 83 -7.37 5.56 13.32
C LYS A 83 -6.92 6.20 12.02
N VAL A 84 -7.63 7.24 11.61
CA VAL A 84 -7.36 7.99 10.38
C VAL A 84 -7.15 9.45 10.77
N PHE A 85 -6.09 10.07 10.25
CA PHE A 85 -5.83 11.48 10.48
C PHE A 85 -6.96 12.33 9.88
N SER A 86 -7.35 13.41 10.57
CA SER A 86 -8.42 14.31 10.12
C SER A 86 -8.12 14.98 8.77
N THR A 87 -6.84 15.09 8.40
CA THR A 87 -6.38 15.63 7.12
C THR A 87 -6.60 14.68 5.93
N CYS A 88 -6.91 13.41 6.17
CA CYS A 88 -7.21 12.44 5.11
C CYS A 88 -8.67 12.56 4.62
N GLY A 89 -9.09 13.75 4.17
CA GLY A 89 -10.46 14.03 3.74
C GLY A 89 -11.00 13.05 2.70
N GLU A 90 -10.17 12.71 1.70
CA GLU A 90 -10.51 11.74 0.65
C GLU A 90 -10.90 10.37 1.20
N TRP A 91 -10.28 9.92 2.30
CA TRP A 91 -10.59 8.65 2.95
C TRP A 91 -12.00 8.68 3.56
N PHE A 92 -12.35 9.79 4.23
CA PHE A 92 -13.69 9.95 4.81
C PHE A 92 -14.79 10.07 3.76
N ASP A 93 -14.48 10.69 2.61
CA ASP A 93 -15.43 10.78 1.49
C ASP A 93 -15.77 9.40 0.92
N GLU A 94 -14.77 8.53 0.71
CA GLU A 94 -15.05 7.15 0.31
C GLU A 94 -15.78 6.37 1.40
N PHE A 95 -15.36 6.54 2.67
CA PHE A 95 -15.96 5.83 3.79
C PHE A 95 -17.46 6.11 3.95
N ARG A 96 -17.89 7.36 3.71
CA ARG A 96 -19.31 7.74 3.74
C ARG A 96 -20.13 7.12 2.60
N LEU A 97 -19.49 6.86 1.46
CA LEU A 97 -20.13 6.28 0.28
C LEU A 97 -20.03 4.75 0.27
N PHE A 98 -19.19 4.16 1.12
CA PHE A 98 -18.99 2.72 1.18
C PHE A 98 -20.27 2.02 1.67
N HIS A 99 -20.90 1.24 0.79
CA HIS A 99 -22.13 0.53 1.09
C HIS A 99 -22.19 -0.82 0.34
N ARG A 100 -23.20 -1.61 0.70
CA ARG A 100 -23.51 -2.86 0.00
C ARG A 100 -24.84 -2.73 -0.73
N GLU A 101 -24.87 -3.26 -1.95
CA GLU A 101 -26.10 -3.45 -2.71
C GLU A 101 -26.24 -4.94 -3.05
N LYS A 102 -27.41 -5.53 -2.77
CA LYS A 102 -27.68 -6.97 -2.97
C LYS A 102 -26.63 -7.89 -2.31
N GLY A 103 -26.12 -7.49 -1.14
CA GLY A 103 -25.12 -8.23 -0.36
C GLY A 103 -23.67 -8.05 -0.81
N LEU A 104 -23.43 -7.43 -1.96
CA LEU A 104 -22.10 -7.18 -2.51
C LEU A 104 -21.65 -5.75 -2.21
N VAL A 105 -20.36 -5.57 -1.95
CA VAL A 105 -19.76 -4.23 -1.84
C VAL A 105 -19.82 -3.54 -3.19
N VAL A 106 -20.33 -2.32 -3.21
CA VAL A 106 -20.32 -1.45 -4.40
C VAL A 106 -18.93 -0.87 -4.57
N LYS A 107 -18.24 -1.28 -5.64
CA LYS A 107 -16.86 -0.86 -5.95
C LYS A 107 -16.82 0.47 -6.69
N GLU A 108 -17.36 1.49 -6.07
CA GLU A 108 -17.39 2.85 -6.63
C GLU A 108 -16.62 3.79 -5.72
N ARG A 109 -15.59 4.45 -6.29
CA ARG A 109 -14.75 5.42 -5.59
C ARG A 109 -14.18 4.85 -4.28
N ASP A 110 -13.58 3.67 -4.34
CA ASP A 110 -13.03 2.96 -3.19
C ASP A 110 -11.49 2.86 -3.22
N ASP A 111 -10.81 3.65 -4.06
CA ASP A 111 -9.35 3.58 -4.27
C ASP A 111 -8.54 3.71 -2.96
N VAL A 112 -8.91 4.66 -2.11
CA VAL A 112 -8.22 5.01 -0.86
C VAL A 112 -8.55 4.00 0.25
N LEU A 113 -9.79 3.52 0.33
CA LEU A 113 -10.21 2.45 1.23
C LEU A 113 -9.59 1.12 0.83
N SER A 114 -9.62 0.80 -0.45
CA SER A 114 -9.01 -0.42 -0.99
C SER A 114 -7.51 -0.41 -0.76
N SER A 115 -6.80 0.71 -1.02
CA SER A 115 -5.37 0.80 -0.68
C SER A 115 -5.11 0.66 0.83
N SER A 116 -5.97 1.23 1.68
CA SER A 116 -5.88 1.05 3.14
C SER A 116 -6.06 -0.42 3.56
N ARG A 117 -6.99 -1.14 2.94
CA ARG A 117 -7.21 -2.58 3.13
C ARG A 117 -5.99 -3.40 2.74
N ILE A 118 -5.43 -3.12 1.56
CA ILE A 118 -4.22 -3.79 1.06
C ILE A 118 -3.04 -3.54 2.00
N ALA A 119 -2.89 -2.32 2.52
CA ALA A 119 -1.86 -2.02 3.52
C ALA A 119 -2.10 -2.76 4.84
N SER A 120 -3.36 -2.89 5.30
CA SER A 120 -3.68 -3.57 6.56
C SER A 120 -3.39 -5.07 6.51
N MET A 121 -3.52 -5.68 5.34
CA MET A 121 -3.15 -7.08 5.11
C MET A 121 -1.65 -7.33 5.32
N MET A 122 -0.81 -6.34 5.02
CA MET A 122 0.66 -6.45 5.04
C MET A 122 1.31 -5.75 6.24
N LEU A 123 0.58 -5.54 7.34
CA LEU A 123 1.12 -4.88 8.54
C LEU A 123 2.37 -5.56 9.10
N ARG A 124 2.51 -6.88 8.92
CA ARG A 124 3.71 -7.66 9.30
C ARG A 124 5.01 -7.18 8.64
N ASN A 125 4.91 -6.44 7.53
CA ASN A 125 6.05 -5.87 6.81
C ASN A 125 6.30 -4.41 7.15
N ALA A 126 5.52 -3.81 8.07
CA ALA A 126 5.74 -2.43 8.48
C ALA A 126 7.07 -2.30 9.24
N ILE A 127 7.87 -1.31 8.85
CA ILE A 127 9.16 -0.99 9.50
C ILE A 127 9.14 0.45 10.00
N THR A 128 10.06 0.76 10.91
CA THR A 128 10.35 2.16 11.30
C THR A 128 11.49 2.71 10.44
N LYS A 129 11.58 4.04 10.30
CA LYS A 129 12.63 4.68 9.52
C LYS A 129 14.00 4.21 10.01
N PRO A 130 14.83 3.55 9.18
CA PRO A 130 16.15 3.12 9.60
C PRO A 130 16.95 4.32 10.08
N LYS A 131 17.54 4.23 11.28
CA LYS A 131 18.53 5.21 11.72
C LYS A 131 19.72 5.08 10.78
N ARG A 132 20.23 6.20 10.24
CA ARG A 132 21.52 6.19 9.54
C ARG A 132 22.53 5.56 10.49
N GLY A 133 23.11 4.43 10.11
CA GLY A 133 24.15 3.79 10.90
C GLY A 133 25.25 4.80 11.18
N SER A 134 25.65 4.95 12.45
CA SER A 134 26.88 5.67 12.77
C SER A 134 28.02 4.94 12.06
N TRP A 135 28.78 5.66 11.25
CA TRP A 135 30.02 5.16 10.69
C TRP A 135 30.90 4.68 11.84
N SER A 136 31.03 3.36 12.05
CA SER A 136 32.13 2.84 12.84
C SER A 136 33.36 2.95 11.96
N THR A 137 34.25 3.88 12.28
CA THR A 137 35.57 3.99 11.70
C THR A 137 36.26 2.64 11.89
N ALA A 138 36.31 1.82 10.84
CA ALA A 138 37.15 0.64 10.84
C ALA A 138 38.58 1.16 10.96
N THR A 139 39.22 0.89 12.10
CA THR A 139 40.65 1.09 12.28
C THR A 139 41.36 0.16 11.30
N TRP A 140 41.93 0.74 10.26
CA TRP A 140 42.89 0.04 9.41
C TRP A 140 44.18 -0.08 10.22
N ASP A 141 44.34 -1.21 10.91
CA ASP A 141 45.66 -1.61 11.41
C ASP A 141 46.51 -1.99 10.21
N VAL A 142 47.44 -1.08 9.87
CA VAL A 142 48.47 -1.30 8.86
C VAL A 142 49.59 -2.08 9.56
N ALA A 143 49.79 -3.33 9.14
CA ALA A 143 50.97 -4.13 9.48
C ALA A 143 52.11 -3.87 8.48
#